data_AF-A0A953B5D3-F1
#
_entry.id   AF-A0A953B5D3-F1
#
_cell.length_a   1.000
_cell.length_b   1.000
_cell.length_c   1.000
_cell.angle_alpha   90.00
_cell.angle_beta   90.00
_cell.angle_gamma   90.00
#
_symmetry.space_group_name_H-M   'P 1'
#
loop_
_entity.id
_entity.type
_entity.pdbx_description
1 polymer ?
#
loop_
_entity_poly.entity_id
_entity_poly.type
_entity_poly.pdbx_seq_one_letter_code
_entity_poly.pdbx_strand_id
1 'polypeptide(L)'
;MLGKATAIVFLTLPAMTTELCAQALVPTPAPAASPATEETIIPTFETQKLARTYVLDVPAPRGQITDRNGLPLAQNKLSYNLAITFPTPLDFSDAQALGYARKKISEAGSLINRRLEISDEAILRHYHNRGIMPLEIAQNLSESELDRIKSDAPSGVLVRPIYVRVYPNGKLAGH
;
A
#
# COMPACT_ATOMS: atom_id res chain seq x y z
N MET A 1 5.11 -65.39 49.32
CA MET A 1 4.97 -64.29 48.35
C MET A 1 5.47 -63.02 49.02
N LEU A 2 6.67 -62.58 48.66
CA LEU A 2 7.36 -61.45 49.29
C LEU A 2 7.70 -60.49 48.16
N GLY A 3 6.96 -59.38 48.10
CA GLY A 3 7.02 -58.40 47.02
C GLY A 3 8.32 -57.62 47.05
N LYS A 4 9.06 -57.63 45.93
CA LYS A 4 10.25 -56.82 45.71
C LYS A 4 9.82 -55.37 45.53
N ALA A 5 10.23 -54.49 46.45
CA ALA A 5 10.10 -53.05 46.30
C ALA A 5 11.19 -52.55 45.34
N THR A 6 10.78 -52.20 44.12
CA THR A 6 11.63 -51.60 43.09
C THR A 6 11.86 -50.13 43.42
N ALA A 7 13.07 -49.77 43.82
CA ALA A 7 13.48 -48.38 44.04
C ALA A 7 13.59 -47.65 42.69
N ILE A 8 12.72 -46.67 42.45
CA ILE A 8 12.74 -45.80 41.27
C ILE A 8 13.72 -44.65 41.56
N VAL A 9 14.86 -44.66 40.87
CA VAL A 9 15.84 -43.58 40.88
C VAL A 9 15.32 -42.44 40.00
N PHE A 10 14.98 -41.30 40.61
CA PHE A 10 14.67 -40.07 39.90
C PHE A 10 15.97 -39.43 39.40
N LEU A 11 16.26 -39.61 38.11
CA LEU A 11 17.34 -38.94 37.41
C LEU A 11 16.89 -37.50 37.05
N THR A 12 17.34 -36.50 37.81
CA THR A 12 17.12 -35.09 37.51
C THR A 12 18.03 -34.64 36.37
N LEU A 13 17.46 -34.41 35.18
CA LEU A 13 18.18 -33.80 34.05
C LEU A 13 18.41 -32.29 34.32
N PRO A 14 19.62 -31.75 34.12
CA PRO A 14 19.83 -30.32 34.13
C PRO A 14 19.26 -29.70 32.84
N ALA A 15 18.47 -28.63 33.00
CA ALA A 15 18.00 -27.81 31.89
C ALA A 15 19.21 -27.08 31.26
N MET A 16 19.61 -27.52 30.07
CA MET A 16 20.57 -26.76 29.26
C MET A 16 19.85 -25.55 28.67
N THR A 17 20.17 -24.37 29.18
CA THR A 17 19.88 -23.10 28.52
C THR A 17 20.72 -23.01 27.25
N THR A 18 20.10 -23.28 26.10
CA THR A 18 20.67 -22.95 24.81
C THR A 18 20.64 -21.43 24.65
N GLU A 19 21.78 -20.78 24.79
CA GLU A 19 21.97 -19.42 24.31
C GLU A 19 21.84 -19.44 22.78
N LEU A 20 20.69 -18.96 22.29
CA LEU A 20 20.49 -18.69 20.88
C LEU A 20 21.27 -17.42 20.54
N CYS A 21 22.55 -17.57 20.22
CA CYS A 21 23.36 -16.50 19.70
C CYS A 21 22.76 -16.10 18.33
N ALA A 22 22.16 -14.91 18.26
CA ALA A 22 21.60 -14.35 17.04
C ALA A 22 22.73 -14.16 16.02
N GLN A 23 22.85 -15.07 15.06
CA GLN A 23 23.69 -14.87 13.90
C GLN A 23 23.07 -13.75 13.06
N ALA A 24 23.68 -12.57 13.11
CA ALA A 24 23.38 -11.50 12.17
C ALA A 24 23.66 -12.03 10.75
N LEU A 25 22.60 -12.28 9.99
CA LEU A 25 22.66 -12.53 8.55
C LEU A 25 23.24 -11.28 7.90
N VAL A 26 24.54 -11.32 7.60
CA VAL A 26 25.18 -10.35 6.73
C VAL A 26 24.50 -10.47 5.37
N PRO A 27 23.91 -9.40 4.81
CA PRO A 27 23.29 -9.48 3.51
C PRO A 27 24.39 -9.70 2.46
N THR A 28 24.38 -10.86 1.83
CA THR A 28 25.11 -11.11 0.59
C THR A 28 24.68 -10.06 -0.44
N PRO A 29 25.61 -9.32 -1.07
CA PRO A 29 25.24 -8.36 -2.10
C PRO A 29 24.67 -9.12 -3.29
N ALA A 30 23.39 -8.87 -3.60
CA ALA A 30 22.76 -9.37 -4.81
C ALA A 30 23.48 -8.81 -6.05
N PRO A 31 23.54 -9.56 -7.17
CA PRO A 31 24.14 -9.08 -8.40
C PRO A 31 23.41 -7.82 -8.88
N ALA A 32 24.20 -6.81 -9.26
CA ALA A 32 23.76 -5.48 -9.65
C ALA A 32 22.57 -5.51 -10.62
N ALA A 33 21.49 -4.83 -10.23
CA ALA A 33 20.47 -4.41 -11.18
C ALA A 33 21.15 -3.60 -12.30
N SER A 34 20.75 -3.85 -13.56
CA SER A 34 21.14 -3.05 -14.71
C SER A 34 21.03 -1.55 -14.39
N PRO A 35 21.97 -0.71 -14.88
CA PRO A 35 21.99 0.69 -14.50
C PRO A 35 20.71 1.33 -15.00
N ALA A 36 19.84 1.72 -14.08
CA ALA A 36 18.97 2.87 -14.32
C ALA A 36 19.88 3.98 -14.83
N THR A 37 19.53 4.60 -15.95
CA THR A 37 20.27 5.73 -16.51
C THR A 37 20.56 6.71 -15.38
N GLU A 38 21.81 6.73 -14.92
CA GLU A 38 22.23 7.55 -13.81
C GLU A 38 22.25 8.97 -14.35
N GLU A 39 21.13 9.68 -14.17
CA GLU A 39 21.06 11.10 -14.48
C GLU A 39 22.18 11.76 -13.69
N THR A 40 23.23 12.17 -14.40
CA THR A 40 24.38 12.84 -13.80
C THR A 40 23.86 14.15 -13.21
N ILE A 41 23.63 14.15 -11.90
CA ILE A 41 23.19 15.35 -11.17
C ILE A 41 24.38 16.31 -11.19
N ILE A 42 24.43 17.19 -12.19
CA ILE A 42 25.43 18.25 -12.25
C ILE A 42 25.06 19.23 -11.14
N PRO A 43 25.86 19.35 -10.06
CA PRO A 43 25.56 20.28 -8.99
C PRO A 43 25.67 21.69 -9.57
N THR A 44 24.53 22.37 -9.71
CA THR A 44 24.49 23.79 -10.05
C THR A 44 24.46 24.61 -8.77
N PHE A 45 25.23 25.69 -8.71
CA PHE A 45 25.19 26.64 -7.61
C PHE A 45 23.92 27.52 -7.67
N GLU A 46 23.26 27.59 -8.82
CA GLU A 46 22.07 28.41 -9.02
C GLU A 46 20.80 27.74 -8.49
N THR A 47 19.93 28.54 -7.86
CA THR A 47 18.61 28.08 -7.44
C THR A 47 17.79 27.68 -8.66
N GLN A 48 17.41 26.40 -8.76
CA GLN A 48 16.55 25.91 -9.83
C GLN A 48 15.12 26.48 -9.66
N LYS A 49 14.79 27.52 -10.42
CA LYS A 49 13.49 28.22 -10.35
C LYS A 49 12.29 27.35 -10.74
N LEU A 50 12.51 26.24 -11.43
CA LEU A 50 11.46 25.32 -11.87
C LEU A 50 11.17 24.19 -10.86
N ALA A 51 12.00 24.04 -9.83
CA ALA A 51 11.78 23.05 -8.79
C ALA A 51 10.57 23.46 -7.92
N ARG A 52 9.51 22.65 -7.96
CA ARG A 52 8.32 22.82 -7.11
C ARG A 52 8.41 21.89 -5.91
N THR A 53 8.33 22.45 -4.70
CA THR A 53 8.22 21.68 -3.46
C THR A 53 6.76 21.37 -3.18
N TYR A 54 6.44 20.08 -3.03
CA TYR A 54 5.13 19.61 -2.60
C TYR A 54 5.20 19.17 -1.15
N VAL A 55 4.26 19.64 -0.32
CA VAL A 55 4.07 19.14 1.04
C VAL A 55 2.83 18.25 1.02
N LEU A 56 3.02 16.96 1.27
CA LEU A 56 1.96 15.96 1.28
C LEU A 56 1.76 15.45 2.71
N ASP A 57 0.62 15.78 3.30
CA ASP A 57 0.30 15.35 4.66
C ASP A 57 -0.17 13.88 4.68
N VAL A 58 0.29 13.15 5.70
CA VAL A 58 -0.18 11.80 5.97
C VAL A 58 -1.34 11.86 6.96
N PRO A 59 -2.54 11.40 6.60
CA PRO A 59 -3.70 11.50 7.48
C PRO A 59 -3.59 10.52 8.66
N ALA A 60 -3.87 11.01 9.86
CA ALA A 60 -3.95 10.17 11.05
C ALA A 60 -5.25 9.33 11.07
N PRO A 61 -5.23 8.10 11.62
CA PRO A 61 -6.44 7.32 11.85
C PRO A 61 -7.40 8.03 12.81
N ARG A 62 -8.71 8.00 12.51
CA ARG A 62 -9.75 8.59 13.39
C ARG A 62 -9.93 7.76 14.67
N GLY A 63 -10.20 8.39 15.82
CA GLY A 63 -10.48 7.68 17.07
C GLY A 63 -11.67 6.72 17.00
N GLN A 64 -11.62 5.60 17.71
CA GLN A 64 -12.74 4.65 17.84
C GLN A 64 -13.85 5.26 18.71
N ILE A 65 -15.11 5.07 18.31
CA ILE A 65 -16.26 5.47 19.13
C ILE A 65 -16.85 4.22 19.75
N THR A 66 -17.05 4.25 21.06
CA THR A 66 -17.62 3.14 21.84
C THR A 66 -18.88 3.58 22.58
N ASP A 67 -19.72 2.61 22.97
CA ASP A 67 -20.81 2.84 23.90
C ASP A 67 -20.30 2.95 25.35
N ARG A 68 -21.24 3.06 26.30
CA ARG A 68 -20.95 3.09 27.75
C ARG A 68 -20.29 1.81 28.29
N ASN A 69 -20.38 0.70 27.55
CA ASN A 69 -19.85 -0.61 27.92
C ASN A 69 -18.53 -0.92 27.16
N GLY A 70 -18.03 0.03 26.36
CA GLY A 70 -16.82 -0.15 25.54
C GLY A 70 -17.04 -0.86 24.20
N LEU A 71 -18.28 -1.18 23.83
CA LEU A 71 -18.60 -1.82 22.56
C LEU A 71 -18.44 -0.85 21.38
N PRO A 72 -17.80 -1.25 20.28
CA PRO A 72 -17.54 -0.37 19.15
C PRO A 72 -18.83 0.04 18.42
N LEU A 73 -19.08 1.35 18.36
CA LEU A 73 -20.12 1.94 17.52
C LEU A 73 -19.55 2.35 16.15
N ALA A 74 -18.30 2.80 16.10
CA ALA A 74 -17.63 3.15 14.87
C ALA A 74 -16.12 2.87 14.93
N GLN A 75 -15.62 2.13 13.94
CA GLN A 75 -14.24 1.68 13.81
C GLN A 75 -13.66 2.11 12.47
N ASN A 76 -12.33 2.14 12.36
CA ASN A 76 -11.67 2.31 11.07
C ASN A 76 -11.33 0.94 10.49
N LYS A 77 -11.48 0.82 9.17
CA LYS A 77 -10.97 -0.30 8.38
C LYS A 77 -10.01 0.25 7.35
N LEU A 78 -8.92 -0.48 7.11
CA LEU A 78 -8.02 -0.19 5.99
C LEU A 78 -8.70 -0.63 4.70
N SER A 79 -8.82 0.28 3.75
CA SER A 79 -9.31 0.04 2.40
C SER A 79 -8.24 0.47 1.40
N TYR A 80 -8.30 -0.06 0.19
CA TYR A 80 -7.31 0.20 -0.84
C TYR A 80 -7.99 0.79 -2.07
N ASN A 81 -7.44 1.88 -2.58
CA ASN A 81 -7.85 2.50 -3.83
C ASN A 81 -6.81 2.22 -4.91
N LEU A 82 -7.28 2.04 -6.14
CA LEU A 82 -6.42 1.93 -7.31
C LEU A 82 -6.26 3.31 -7.94
N ALA A 83 -5.04 3.69 -8.25
CA ALA A 83 -4.72 4.96 -8.89
C ALA A 83 -3.70 4.79 -10.00
N ILE A 84 -3.68 5.74 -10.93
CA ILE A 84 -2.68 5.84 -12.00
C ILE A 84 -1.85 7.10 -11.82
N THR A 85 -0.56 7.03 -12.14
CA THR A 85 0.35 8.17 -12.10
C THR A 85 0.78 8.52 -13.52
N PHE A 86 0.71 9.80 -13.85
CA PHE A 86 1.26 10.29 -15.10
C PHE A 86 2.78 10.38 -15.00
N PRO A 87 3.52 10.09 -16.09
CA PRO A 87 4.95 10.24 -16.09
C PRO A 87 5.34 11.71 -15.90
N THR A 88 6.47 11.94 -15.23
CA THR A 88 7.08 13.26 -15.07
C THR A 88 8.28 13.36 -16.01
N PRO A 89 8.48 14.49 -16.71
CA PRO A 89 7.72 15.74 -16.66
C PRO A 89 6.31 15.65 -17.28
N LEU A 90 5.40 16.54 -16.88
CA LEU A 90 4.02 16.60 -17.39
C LEU A 90 3.97 17.37 -18.73
N ASP A 91 4.45 16.75 -19.79
CA ASP A 91 4.60 17.34 -21.13
C ASP A 91 3.57 16.84 -22.16
N PHE A 92 2.61 16.03 -21.73
CA PHE A 92 1.60 15.45 -22.63
C PHE A 92 0.61 16.52 -23.11
N SER A 93 0.29 16.48 -24.39
CA SER A 93 -0.92 17.09 -24.93
C SER A 93 -2.17 16.42 -24.37
N ASP A 94 -3.31 17.10 -24.41
CA ASP A 94 -4.60 16.58 -23.93
C ASP A 94 -4.94 15.21 -24.54
N ALA A 95 -4.71 15.04 -25.84
CA ALA A 95 -4.93 13.78 -26.53
C ALA A 95 -4.00 12.65 -26.04
N GLN A 96 -2.73 12.97 -25.76
CA GLN A 96 -1.77 12.02 -25.20
C GLN A 96 -2.11 11.66 -23.75
N ALA A 97 -2.50 12.64 -22.93
CA ALA A 97 -2.90 12.43 -21.55
C ALA A 97 -4.14 11.53 -21.46
N LEU A 98 -5.15 11.78 -22.31
CA LEU A 98 -6.32 10.92 -22.43
C LEU A 98 -5.97 9.52 -22.90
N GLY A 99 -5.18 9.40 -23.97
CA GLY A 99 -4.76 8.10 -24.51
C GLY A 99 -3.99 7.27 -23.48
N TYR A 100 -3.07 7.90 -22.74
CA TYR A 100 -2.32 7.27 -21.66
C TYR A 100 -3.25 6.79 -20.54
N ALA A 101 -4.12 7.68 -20.04
CA ALA A 101 -5.03 7.35 -18.95
C ALA A 101 -6.01 6.23 -19.35
N ARG A 102 -6.60 6.29 -20.55
CA ARG A 102 -7.54 5.28 -21.05
C ARG A 102 -6.88 3.92 -21.20
N LYS A 103 -5.65 3.88 -21.74
CA LYS A 103 -4.86 2.64 -21.81
C LYS A 103 -4.65 2.05 -20.41
N LYS A 104 -4.20 2.87 -19.45
CA LYS A 104 -3.94 2.42 -18.07
C LYS A 104 -5.20 1.98 -17.34
N ILE A 105 -6.31 2.69 -17.51
CA ILE A 105 -7.62 2.33 -16.95
C ILE A 105 -8.09 0.98 -17.53
N SER A 106 -7.90 0.76 -18.83
CA SER A 106 -8.26 -0.50 -19.47
C SER A 106 -7.39 -1.66 -18.99
N GLU A 107 -6.06 -1.48 -18.91
CA GLU A 107 -5.13 -2.47 -18.37
C GLU A 107 -5.49 -2.84 -16.93
N ALA A 108 -5.68 -1.83 -16.08
CA ALA A 108 -6.06 -1.99 -14.69
C ALA A 108 -7.43 -2.67 -14.53
N GLY A 109 -8.43 -2.25 -15.29
CA GLY A 109 -9.79 -2.80 -15.26
C GLY A 109 -9.83 -4.27 -15.66
N SER A 110 -9.05 -4.67 -16.68
CA SER A 110 -8.89 -6.07 -17.07
C SER A 110 -8.25 -6.91 -15.96
N LEU A 111 -7.23 -6.39 -15.27
CA LEU A 111 -6.54 -7.10 -14.19
C LEU A 111 -7.46 -7.40 -12.99
N ILE A 112 -8.29 -6.42 -12.59
CA ILE A 112 -9.22 -6.60 -11.47
C ILE A 112 -10.57 -7.19 -11.89
N ASN A 113 -10.81 -7.42 -13.19
CA ASN A 113 -12.10 -7.83 -13.77
C ASN A 113 -13.25 -6.86 -13.43
N ARG A 114 -12.98 -5.55 -13.47
CA ARG A 114 -13.96 -4.49 -13.18
C ARG A 114 -14.04 -3.50 -14.32
N ARG A 115 -15.28 -3.13 -14.68
CA ARG A 115 -15.51 -2.02 -15.61
C ARG A 115 -15.25 -0.70 -14.91
N LEU A 116 -14.27 0.05 -15.39
CA LEU A 116 -13.88 1.35 -14.85
C LEU A 116 -14.20 2.45 -15.87
N GLU A 117 -15.09 3.36 -15.50
CA GLU A 117 -15.49 4.48 -16.34
C GLU A 117 -15.22 5.79 -15.64
N ILE A 118 -14.40 6.62 -16.26
CA ILE A 118 -14.09 7.99 -15.85
C ILE A 118 -14.34 8.87 -17.05
N SER A 119 -14.92 10.06 -16.89
CA SER A 119 -15.15 10.96 -18.02
C SER A 119 -13.84 11.59 -18.50
N ASP A 120 -13.74 11.88 -19.80
CA ASP A 120 -12.53 12.48 -20.39
C ASP A 120 -12.26 13.86 -19.75
N GLU A 121 -13.31 14.62 -19.45
CA GLU A 121 -13.19 15.92 -18.78
C GLU A 121 -12.62 15.76 -17.37
N ALA A 122 -12.99 14.71 -16.65
CA ALA A 122 -12.45 14.45 -15.32
C ALA A 122 -10.96 14.07 -15.37
N ILE A 123 -10.54 13.32 -16.39
CA ILE A 123 -9.13 12.97 -16.62
C ILE A 123 -8.31 14.22 -16.94
N LEU A 124 -8.74 15.01 -17.93
CA LEU A 124 -8.04 16.24 -18.32
C LEU A 124 -7.98 17.25 -17.18
N ARG A 125 -9.10 17.46 -16.48
CA ARG A 125 -9.15 18.33 -15.30
C ARG A 125 -8.20 17.87 -14.21
N HIS A 126 -8.03 16.56 -14.01
CA HIS A 126 -7.04 16.03 -13.08
C HIS A 126 -5.62 16.33 -13.58
N TYR A 127 -5.33 16.02 -14.84
CA TYR A 127 -4.01 16.18 -15.45
C TYR A 127 -3.50 17.63 -15.33
N HIS A 128 -4.30 18.62 -15.72
CA HIS A 128 -3.90 20.02 -15.68
C HIS A 128 -3.75 20.58 -14.27
N ASN A 129 -4.69 20.27 -13.36
CA ASN A 129 -4.70 20.90 -12.04
C ASN A 129 -3.82 20.18 -11.02
N ARG A 130 -3.59 18.88 -11.21
CA ARG A 130 -2.96 18.01 -10.21
C ARG A 130 -2.28 16.77 -10.83
N GLY A 131 -1.74 16.85 -12.05
CA GLY A 131 -1.19 15.68 -12.76
C GLY A 131 -0.01 14.97 -12.06
N ILE A 132 0.64 15.61 -11.09
CA ILE A 132 1.67 14.99 -10.23
C ILE A 132 1.04 14.07 -9.18
N MET A 133 -0.21 14.34 -8.80
CA MET A 133 -0.94 13.47 -7.89
C MET A 133 -1.47 12.25 -8.66
N PRO A 134 -1.56 11.09 -8.00
CA PRO A 134 -2.20 9.94 -8.61
C PRO A 134 -3.69 10.19 -8.89
N LEU A 135 -4.16 9.82 -10.07
CA LEU A 135 -5.58 9.79 -10.43
C LEU A 135 -6.20 8.50 -9.91
N GLU A 136 -7.09 8.60 -8.92
CA GLU A 136 -7.85 7.45 -8.42
C GLU A 136 -8.88 6.97 -9.45
N ILE A 137 -8.80 5.69 -9.80
CA ILE A 137 -9.63 5.06 -10.84
C ILE A 137 -10.63 4.04 -10.27
N ALA A 138 -10.33 3.46 -9.09
CA ALA A 138 -11.23 2.57 -8.39
C ALA A 138 -11.06 2.73 -6.88
N GLN A 139 -12.18 2.65 -6.16
CA GLN A 139 -12.20 2.73 -4.70
C GLN A 139 -12.64 1.40 -4.09
N ASN A 140 -12.18 1.15 -2.87
CA ASN A 140 -12.55 0.00 -2.05
C ASN A 140 -12.32 -1.34 -2.76
N LEU A 141 -11.08 -1.61 -3.14
CA LEU A 141 -10.67 -2.90 -3.69
C LEU A 141 -10.97 -4.03 -2.69
N SER A 142 -11.53 -5.11 -3.19
CA SER A 142 -11.63 -6.38 -2.46
C SER A 142 -10.24 -7.01 -2.29
N GLU A 143 -10.12 -7.90 -1.32
CA GLU A 143 -8.87 -8.64 -1.06
C GLU A 143 -8.41 -9.40 -2.32
N SER A 144 -9.35 -10.03 -3.04
CA SER A 144 -9.03 -10.75 -4.28
C SER A 144 -8.53 -9.84 -5.42
N GLU A 145 -9.04 -8.60 -5.52
CA GLU A 145 -8.57 -7.64 -6.52
C GLU A 145 -7.19 -7.09 -6.14
N LEU A 146 -6.98 -6.84 -4.85
CA LEU A 146 -5.70 -6.39 -4.31
C LEU A 146 -4.59 -7.40 -4.57
N ASP A 147 -4.86 -8.69 -4.37
CA ASP A 147 -3.87 -9.75 -4.56
C ASP A 147 -3.48 -9.91 -6.04
N ARG A 148 -4.42 -9.73 -6.97
CA ARG A 148 -4.12 -9.68 -8.41
C ARG A 148 -3.18 -8.53 -8.75
N ILE A 149 -3.45 -7.33 -8.22
CA ILE A 149 -2.60 -6.16 -8.47
C ILE A 149 -1.22 -6.32 -7.84
N LYS A 150 -1.12 -6.88 -6.63
CA LYS A 150 0.18 -7.12 -5.98
C LYS A 150 1.04 -8.11 -6.77
N SER A 151 0.41 -9.06 -7.45
CA SER A 151 1.12 -10.10 -8.21
C SER A 151 1.62 -9.59 -9.57
N ASP A 152 0.83 -8.73 -10.23
CA ASP A 152 1.10 -8.26 -11.60
C ASP A 152 0.77 -6.77 -11.74
N ALA A 153 1.46 -5.90 -10.99
CA ALA A 153 1.22 -4.46 -11.03
C ALA A 153 1.80 -3.85 -12.32
N PRO A 154 0.96 -3.31 -13.22
CA PRO A 154 1.48 -2.65 -14.42
C PRO A 154 2.16 -1.32 -14.05
N SER A 155 3.21 -0.97 -14.80
CA SER A 155 3.92 0.31 -14.60
C SER A 155 2.97 1.50 -14.71
N GLY A 156 3.10 2.46 -13.80
CA GLY A 156 2.25 3.65 -13.72
C GLY A 156 0.91 3.42 -12.99
N VAL A 157 0.66 2.23 -12.45
CA VAL A 157 -0.49 1.94 -11.59
C VAL A 157 -0.02 1.68 -10.17
N LEU A 158 -0.73 2.23 -9.19
CA LEU A 158 -0.40 2.10 -7.78
C LEU A 158 -1.63 1.90 -6.92
N VAL A 159 -1.42 1.25 -5.77
CA VAL A 159 -2.45 1.02 -4.78
C VAL A 159 -2.25 1.97 -3.60
N ARG A 160 -3.27 2.74 -3.26
CA ARG A 160 -3.26 3.68 -2.13
C ARG A 160 -4.04 3.13 -0.93
N PRO A 161 -3.43 2.97 0.25
CA PRO A 161 -4.17 2.69 1.47
C PRO A 161 -4.96 3.92 1.93
N ILE A 162 -6.21 3.72 2.30
CA ILE A 162 -7.10 4.73 2.89
C ILE A 162 -7.82 4.17 4.11
N TYR A 163 -8.03 4.99 5.13
CA TYR A 163 -8.85 4.60 6.29
C TYR A 163 -10.31 4.94 6.02
N VAL A 164 -11.18 3.92 6.00
CA VAL A 164 -12.64 4.07 5.86
C VAL A 164 -13.34 3.76 7.17
N ARG A 165 -14.46 4.42 7.43
CA ARG A 165 -15.25 4.19 8.65
C ARG A 165 -16.20 3.01 8.45
N VAL A 166 -16.24 2.12 9.43
CA VAL A 166 -17.16 0.97 9.51
C VAL A 166 -18.03 1.14 10.75
N TYR A 167 -19.33 0.92 10.60
CA TYR A 167 -20.33 0.97 11.66
C TYR A 167 -20.89 -0.43 11.89
N PRO A 168 -20.34 -1.21 12.85
CA PRO A 168 -20.72 -2.61 13.04
C PRO A 168 -22.22 -2.82 13.32
N ASN A 169 -22.83 -1.87 14.03
CA ASN A 169 -24.25 -1.92 14.41
C ASN A 169 -25.19 -1.25 13.39
N GLY A 170 -24.66 -0.88 12.21
CA GLY A 170 -25.43 -0.27 11.13
C GLY A 170 -26.24 0.95 11.57
N LYS A 171 -27.56 0.88 11.42
CA LYS A 171 -28.49 2.00 11.69
C LYS A 171 -28.72 2.30 13.16
N LEU A 172 -28.26 1.43 14.08
CA LEU A 172 -28.54 1.54 15.51
C LEU A 172 -28.21 2.92 16.08
N ALA A 173 -27.15 3.56 15.60
CA ALA A 173 -26.64 4.87 16.07
C ALA A 173 -26.48 5.90 14.93
N GLY A 174 -27.29 5.81 13.86
CA GLY A 174 -27.16 6.64 12.65
C GLY A 174 -28.20 7.74 12.46
N HIS A 175 -28.87 8.15 13.55
CA HIS A 175 -30.01 9.07 13.58
C HIS A 175 -29.59 10.53 13.76
#